data_AF-A0A653NFP5-F1
#
_entry.id   AF-A0A653NFP5-F1
#
_cell.length_a   1.000
_cell.length_b   1.000
_cell.length_c   1.000
_cell.angle_alpha   90.00
_cell.angle_beta   90.00
_cell.angle_gamma   90.00
#
_symmetry.space_group_name_H-M   'P 1'
#
loop_
_entity.id
_entity.type
_entity.pdbx_description
1 polymer ?
#
loop_
_entity_poly.entity_id
_entity_poly.type
_entity_poly.pdbx_seq_one_letter_code
_entity_poly.pdbx_strand_id
1 'polypeptide(L)'
;MLSTGNYYPGRDGRIEQLDSLATTTAECEQTLLTGTRIVKAFNNIVAHHIPNLADSAPRTALPIAGDDEQAKAVVAEPVQLLGFDTVDAGTLAESWRFEPESGAYTGIYAASAEGFAADYLADQGAPLPAERLRDVLAVSHRADVANRQF
;
A
#
# COMPACT_ATOMS: atom_id res chain seq x y z
N MET A 1 -5.31 9.86 10.97
CA MET A 1 -3.87 9.54 10.97
C MET A 1 -3.57 8.76 9.71
N LEU A 2 -2.52 9.15 8.99
CA LEU A 2 -2.02 8.39 7.84
C LEU A 2 -1.16 7.22 8.34
N SER A 3 -1.52 6.00 7.95
CA SER A 3 -0.71 4.79 8.13
C SER A 3 0.03 4.46 6.85
N THR A 4 1.36 4.35 6.97
CA THR A 4 2.25 3.92 5.89
C THR A 4 2.94 2.59 6.22
N GLY A 5 2.45 1.90 7.26
CA GLY A 5 3.08 0.74 7.86
C GLY A 5 2.88 -0.56 7.08
N ASN A 6 3.88 -1.43 7.14
CA ASN A 6 3.87 -2.79 6.62
C ASN A 6 4.32 -3.74 7.72
N TYR A 7 3.67 -4.90 7.85
CA TYR A 7 4.09 -5.96 8.77
C TYR A 7 5.06 -6.93 8.09
N TYR A 8 6.22 -7.13 8.71
CA TYR A 8 7.23 -8.10 8.32
C TYR A 8 7.68 -8.92 9.54
N PRO A 9 7.24 -10.18 9.70
CA PRO A 9 7.56 -10.96 10.90
C PRO A 9 9.06 -11.07 11.25
N GLY A 10 9.97 -11.05 10.27
CA GLY A 10 11.41 -11.06 10.51
C GLY A 10 11.95 -9.77 11.13
N ARG A 11 11.27 -8.64 10.91
CA ARG A 11 11.60 -7.33 11.50
C ARG A 11 10.81 -7.09 12.79
N ASP A 12 9.53 -7.42 12.78
CA ASP A 12 8.54 -7.02 13.78
C ASP A 12 8.30 -8.09 14.87
N GLY A 13 8.83 -9.30 14.66
CA GLY A 13 8.42 -10.47 15.43
C GLY A 13 7.07 -11.01 14.97
N ARG A 14 6.70 -12.19 15.46
CA ARG A 14 5.46 -12.88 15.09
C ARG A 14 4.29 -12.32 15.89
N ILE A 15 3.28 -11.79 15.19
CA ILE A 15 2.02 -11.28 15.75
C ILE A 15 0.90 -12.20 15.25
N GLU A 16 0.34 -13.00 16.16
CA GLU A 16 -0.61 -14.08 15.83
C GLU A 16 -1.77 -13.64 14.93
N GLN A 17 -2.38 -12.49 15.22
CA GLN A 17 -3.54 -11.99 14.47
C GLN A 17 -3.19 -11.57 13.03
N LEU A 18 -1.94 -11.14 12.79
CA LEU A 18 -1.45 -10.79 11.47
C LEU A 18 -0.95 -12.03 10.72
N ASP A 19 -0.28 -12.95 11.42
CA ASP A 19 0.19 -14.23 10.85
C ASP A 19 -1.00 -15.11 10.40
N SER A 20 -2.07 -15.15 11.18
CA SER A 20 -3.30 -15.90 10.87
C SER A 20 -4.24 -15.18 9.89
N LEU A 21 -3.87 -13.98 9.43
CA LEU A 21 -4.71 -13.11 8.59
C LEU A 21 -6.06 -12.74 9.22
N ALA A 22 -6.22 -12.88 10.53
CA ALA A 22 -7.44 -12.49 11.24
C ALA A 22 -7.72 -10.99 11.13
N THR A 23 -6.66 -10.19 10.93
CA THR A 23 -6.75 -8.74 10.76
C THR A 23 -5.68 -8.25 9.77
N THR A 24 -5.89 -7.08 9.16
CA THR A 24 -4.87 -6.39 8.38
C THR A 24 -3.91 -5.62 9.29
N THR A 25 -2.76 -5.17 8.74
CA THR A 25 -1.82 -4.36 9.53
C THR A 25 -2.49 -3.08 10.05
N ALA A 26 -3.32 -2.43 9.22
CA ALA A 26 -3.97 -1.18 9.60
C ALA A 26 -5.15 -1.38 10.58
N GLU A 27 -5.88 -2.48 10.50
CA GLU A 27 -6.85 -2.85 11.54
C GLU A 27 -6.15 -3.13 12.88
N CYS A 28 -5.00 -3.81 12.88
CA CYS A 28 -4.20 -4.01 14.09
C CYS A 28 -3.74 -2.67 14.71
N GLU A 29 -3.22 -1.75 13.89
CA GLU A 29 -2.90 -0.39 14.32
C GLU A 29 -4.11 0.35 14.92
N GLN A 30 -5.30 0.17 14.35
CA GLN A 30 -6.55 0.78 14.83
C GLN A 30 -6.92 0.29 16.24
N THR A 31 -6.60 -0.96 16.59
CA THR A 31 -6.80 -1.47 17.96
C THR A 31 -5.87 -0.83 18.98
N LEU A 32 -4.64 -0.48 18.57
CA LEU A 32 -3.62 0.12 19.42
C LEU A 32 -3.86 1.63 19.61
N LEU A 33 -4.43 2.28 18.60
CA LEU A 33 -4.63 3.73 18.54
C LEU A 33 -6.11 4.09 18.70
N THR A 34 -6.69 3.66 19.82
CA THR A 34 -8.12 3.89 20.11
C THR A 34 -8.50 5.36 20.00
N GLY A 35 -9.67 5.63 19.38
CA GLY A 35 -10.16 6.98 19.12
C GLY A 35 -9.53 7.70 17.92
N THR A 36 -8.51 7.12 17.28
CA THR A 36 -7.92 7.66 16.05
C THR A 36 -8.66 7.13 14.83
N ARG A 37 -8.92 7.97 13.82
CA ARG A 37 -9.35 7.51 12.48
C ARG A 37 -8.11 7.20 11.64
N ILE A 38 -7.89 5.95 11.27
CA ILE A 38 -6.76 5.53 10.44
C ILE A 38 -7.15 5.49 8.96
N VAL A 39 -6.24 5.96 8.10
CA VAL A 39 -6.28 5.75 6.65
C VAL A 39 -4.93 5.22 6.20
N LYS A 40 -4.91 4.07 5.54
CA LYS A 40 -3.69 3.46 5.00
C LYS A 40 -3.43 3.98 3.59
N ALA A 41 -2.22 4.46 3.33
CA ALA A 41 -1.73 4.82 1.99
C ALA A 41 -0.19 4.79 1.98
N PHE A 42 0.43 4.93 0.81
CA PHE A 42 1.90 4.93 0.59
C PHE A 42 2.68 3.68 1.00
N ASN A 43 2.11 2.76 1.78
CA ASN A 43 2.81 1.55 2.21
C ASN A 43 3.20 0.64 1.02
N ASN A 44 2.51 0.77 -0.12
CA ASN A 44 2.67 -0.11 -1.28
C ASN A 44 3.66 0.38 -2.34
N ILE A 45 4.24 1.57 -2.18
CA ILE A 45 5.24 2.14 -3.10
C ILE A 45 6.60 2.16 -2.39
N VAL A 46 7.68 1.86 -3.12
CA VAL A 46 9.05 1.97 -2.59
C VAL A 46 9.44 3.44 -2.43
N ALA A 47 10.16 3.78 -1.36
CA ALA A 47 10.35 5.17 -0.96
C ALA A 47 11.02 6.05 -2.03
N HIS A 48 11.99 5.51 -2.78
CA HIS A 48 12.68 6.25 -3.84
C HIS A 48 11.84 6.44 -5.11
N HIS A 49 10.80 5.63 -5.34
CA HIS A 49 9.86 5.87 -6.43
C HIS A 49 8.95 7.07 -6.16
N ILE A 50 8.74 7.48 -4.90
CA ILE A 50 7.87 8.61 -4.56
C ILE A 50 8.31 9.91 -5.24
N PRO A 51 9.55 10.40 -5.07
CA PRO A 51 9.98 11.61 -5.78
C PRO A 51 10.08 11.42 -7.30
N ASN A 52 10.34 10.19 -7.77
CA ASN A 52 10.47 9.90 -9.21
C ASN A 52 9.12 9.91 -9.95
N LEU A 53 8.05 9.50 -9.27
CA LEU A 53 6.71 9.37 -9.83
C LEU A 53 5.76 10.51 -9.43
N ALA A 54 6.21 11.43 -8.57
CA ALA A 54 5.51 12.67 -8.30
C ALA A 54 5.30 13.46 -9.60
N ASP A 55 4.08 13.92 -9.83
CA ASP A 55 3.67 14.66 -11.04
C ASP A 55 3.97 13.95 -12.37
N SER A 56 4.05 12.61 -12.35
CA SER A 56 4.32 11.82 -13.54
C SER A 56 3.24 12.03 -14.62
N ALA A 57 3.61 11.78 -15.87
CA ALA A 57 2.67 11.76 -17.00
C ALA A 57 2.69 10.37 -17.68
N PRO A 58 1.60 9.58 -17.61
CA PRO A 58 0.36 9.83 -16.88
C PRO A 58 0.58 9.88 -15.35
N ARG A 59 -0.37 10.45 -14.59
CA ARG A 59 -0.26 10.51 -13.13
C ARG A 59 -0.33 9.12 -12.52
N THR A 60 0.59 8.86 -11.59
CA THR A 60 0.59 7.63 -10.80
C THR A 60 -0.51 7.70 -9.75
N ALA A 61 -1.25 6.62 -9.56
CA ALA A 61 -2.25 6.50 -8.52
C ALA A 61 -1.75 5.65 -7.36
N LEU A 62 -2.19 5.98 -6.13
CA LEU A 62 -1.94 5.21 -4.92
C LEU A 62 -3.26 4.72 -4.31
N PRO A 63 -3.31 3.50 -3.75
CA PRO A 63 -4.48 3.02 -3.02
C PRO A 63 -4.60 3.75 -1.68
N ILE A 64 -5.83 4.06 -1.28
CA ILE A 64 -6.18 4.54 0.06
C ILE A 64 -7.25 3.62 0.65
N ALA A 65 -7.15 3.29 1.94
CA ALA A 65 -8.18 2.51 2.63
C ALA A 65 -8.43 3.06 4.04
N GLY A 66 -9.69 3.08 4.47
CA GLY A 66 -10.09 3.61 5.77
C GLY A 66 -11.59 3.52 5.99
N ASP A 67 -12.01 3.41 7.25
CA ASP A 67 -13.43 3.18 7.61
C ASP A 67 -14.24 4.48 7.72
N ASP A 68 -13.58 5.63 7.67
CA ASP A 68 -14.20 6.96 7.74
C ASP A 68 -13.95 7.72 6.43
N GLU A 69 -15.01 8.00 5.69
CA GLU A 69 -14.97 8.69 4.40
C GLU A 69 -14.36 10.10 4.49
N GLN A 70 -14.64 10.82 5.58
CA GLN A 70 -14.08 12.16 5.79
C GLN A 70 -12.57 12.07 6.04
N ALA A 71 -12.12 11.09 6.81
CA ALA A 71 -10.70 10.85 7.02
C ALA A 71 -9.99 10.47 5.72
N LYS A 72 -10.60 9.63 4.87
CA LYS A 72 -10.06 9.31 3.54
C LYS A 72 -9.92 10.55 2.67
N ALA A 73 -10.93 11.42 2.63
CA ALA A 73 -10.87 12.68 1.89
C ALA A 73 -9.73 13.59 2.37
N VAL A 74 -9.56 13.72 3.69
CA VAL A 74 -8.48 14.51 4.30
C VAL A 74 -7.09 13.96 3.96
N VAL A 75 -6.93 12.63 3.83
CA VAL A 75 -5.66 12.02 3.41
C VAL A 75 -5.47 12.07 1.90
N ALA A 76 -6.55 12.03 1.11
CA ALA A 76 -6.46 12.09 -0.34
C ALA A 76 -5.94 13.44 -0.86
N GLU A 77 -6.31 14.54 -0.20
CA GLU A 77 -5.84 15.89 -0.56
C GLU A 77 -4.30 16.02 -0.59
N PRO A 78 -3.54 15.71 0.47
CA PRO A 78 -2.08 15.78 0.42
C PRO A 78 -1.46 14.77 -0.55
N VAL A 79 -2.07 13.59 -0.77
CA VAL A 79 -1.60 12.65 -1.81
C VAL A 79 -1.68 13.30 -3.20
N GLN A 80 -2.78 13.99 -3.47
CA GLN A 80 -3.00 14.73 -4.72
C GLN A 80 -2.06 15.94 -4.86
N LEU A 81 -1.79 16.65 -3.77
CA LEU A 81 -0.81 17.75 -3.75
C LEU A 81 0.62 17.27 -3.99
N LEU A 82 0.95 16.02 -3.62
CA LEU A 82 2.23 15.39 -3.90
C LEU A 82 2.35 14.84 -5.35
N GLY A 83 1.34 15.08 -6.19
CA GLY A 83 1.37 14.72 -7.60
C GLY A 83 0.78 13.35 -7.94
N PHE A 84 0.18 12.64 -6.98
CA PHE A 84 -0.44 11.33 -7.18
C PHE A 84 -1.97 11.39 -7.27
N ASP A 85 -2.58 10.55 -8.08
CA ASP A 85 -4.01 10.27 -7.94
C ASP A 85 -4.26 9.30 -6.78
N THR A 86 -5.50 9.24 -6.29
CA THR A 86 -5.92 8.28 -5.26
C THR A 86 -6.97 7.32 -5.78
N VAL A 87 -6.84 6.04 -5.45
CA VAL A 87 -7.88 5.03 -5.65
C VAL A 87 -8.37 4.55 -4.29
N ASP A 88 -9.65 4.76 -4.02
CA ASP A 88 -10.29 4.20 -2.83
C ASP A 88 -10.38 2.68 -2.95
N ALA A 89 -9.67 1.99 -2.06
CA ALA A 89 -9.60 0.55 -1.95
C ALA A 89 -10.59 -0.02 -0.93
N GLY A 90 -11.38 0.84 -0.25
CA GLY A 90 -12.41 0.46 0.70
C GLY A 90 -12.02 0.67 2.16
N THR A 91 -12.44 -0.25 3.01
CA THR A 91 -12.25 -0.23 4.47
C THR A 91 -10.83 -0.66 4.87
N LEU A 92 -10.46 -0.49 6.14
CA LEU A 92 -9.19 -1.02 6.65
C LEU A 92 -9.09 -2.55 6.47
N ALA A 93 -10.22 -3.24 6.54
CA ALA A 93 -10.32 -4.68 6.27
C ALA A 93 -9.96 -5.05 4.83
N GLU A 94 -10.03 -4.12 3.86
CA GLU A 94 -9.64 -4.34 2.46
C GLU A 94 -8.19 -3.93 2.17
N SER A 95 -7.47 -3.39 3.16
CA SER A 95 -6.10 -2.91 2.96
C SER A 95 -5.09 -4.01 2.62
N TRP A 96 -5.43 -5.29 2.89
CA TRP A 96 -4.61 -6.44 2.52
C TRP A 96 -4.25 -6.49 1.03
N ARG A 97 -5.08 -5.89 0.16
CA ARG A 97 -4.89 -5.90 -1.31
C ARG A 97 -3.63 -5.19 -1.77
N PHE A 98 -3.06 -4.33 -0.91
CA PHE A 98 -1.86 -3.56 -1.15
C PHE A 98 -0.88 -3.62 0.03
N GLU A 99 -0.94 -4.70 0.83
CA GLU A 99 0.07 -5.04 1.85
C GLU A 99 1.20 -5.89 1.26
N PRO A 100 2.32 -6.13 1.97
CA PRO A 100 3.46 -6.86 1.40
C PRO A 100 3.05 -8.17 0.74
N GLU A 101 3.68 -8.49 -0.38
CA GLU A 101 3.43 -9.70 -1.20
C GLU A 101 2.02 -9.81 -1.80
N SER A 102 1.12 -8.86 -1.58
CA SER A 102 -0.15 -8.82 -2.31
C SER A 102 0.04 -8.36 -3.76
N GLY A 103 -1.01 -8.49 -4.57
CA GLY A 103 -0.99 -8.14 -5.98
C GLY A 103 -0.72 -6.66 -6.27
N ALA A 104 -1.11 -5.75 -5.35
CA ALA A 104 -0.91 -4.31 -5.52
C ALA A 104 0.27 -3.76 -4.71
N TYR A 105 1.34 -4.54 -4.54
CA TYR A 105 2.50 -4.17 -3.73
C TYR A 105 3.77 -4.00 -4.57
N THR A 106 4.42 -2.84 -4.42
CA THR A 106 5.74 -2.41 -4.93
C THR A 106 6.00 -2.62 -6.42
N GLY A 107 6.12 -3.86 -6.88
CA GLY A 107 6.48 -4.22 -8.26
C GLY A 107 5.50 -3.70 -9.32
N ILE A 108 4.27 -3.34 -8.94
CA ILE A 108 3.29 -2.70 -9.83
C ILE A 108 3.71 -1.30 -10.31
N TYR A 109 4.66 -0.68 -9.62
CA TYR A 109 5.24 0.60 -9.98
C TYR A 109 6.64 0.45 -10.59
N ALA A 110 7.11 -0.76 -10.88
CA ALA A 110 8.43 -0.99 -11.45
C ALA A 110 8.51 -0.50 -12.90
N ALA A 111 9.65 0.04 -13.31
CA ALA A 111 9.92 0.33 -14.72
C ALA A 111 10.00 -0.95 -15.55
N SER A 112 10.53 -2.02 -14.97
CA SER A 112 10.49 -3.36 -15.54
C SER A 112 10.50 -4.41 -14.42
N ALA A 113 9.75 -5.51 -14.60
CA ALA A 113 9.75 -6.59 -13.62
C ALA A 113 11.14 -7.21 -13.43
N GLU A 114 11.89 -7.38 -14.52
CA GLU A 114 13.23 -7.96 -14.53
C GLU A 114 14.25 -7.06 -13.83
N GLY A 115 14.24 -5.76 -14.15
CA GLY A 115 15.13 -4.78 -13.51
C GLY A 115 14.85 -4.62 -12.03
N PHE A 116 13.58 -4.54 -11.65
CA PHE A 116 13.17 -4.45 -10.24
C PHE A 116 13.56 -5.70 -9.44
N ALA A 117 13.44 -6.89 -10.03
CA ALA A 117 13.87 -8.13 -9.40
C ALA A 117 15.40 -8.22 -9.25
N ALA A 118 16.15 -7.65 -10.20
CA ALA A 118 17.62 -7.66 -10.18
C ALA A 118 18.20 -6.64 -9.18
N ASP A 119 17.70 -5.40 -9.21
CA ASP A 119 18.12 -4.31 -8.32
C ASP A 119 17.00 -3.26 -8.22
N TYR A 120 16.07 -3.48 -7.28
CA TYR A 120 14.96 -2.55 -7.06
C TYR A 120 15.41 -1.15 -6.63
N LEU A 121 16.62 -0.97 -6.08
CA LEU A 121 17.14 0.34 -5.69
C LEU A 121 17.56 1.17 -6.91
N ALA A 122 17.95 0.50 -8.01
CA ALA A 122 18.28 1.13 -9.27
C ALA A 122 17.05 1.41 -10.15
N ASP A 123 15.95 0.65 -9.96
CA ASP A 123 14.69 0.88 -10.67
C ASP A 123 14.14 2.28 -10.36
N GLN A 124 13.78 3.03 -11.41
CA GLN A 124 13.30 4.41 -11.26
C GLN A 124 11.78 4.49 -11.10
N GLY A 125 11.09 3.37 -11.27
CA GLY A 125 9.65 3.27 -11.34
C GLY A 125 9.06 3.64 -12.70
N ALA A 126 7.82 3.22 -12.93
CA ALA A 126 7.00 3.66 -14.06
C ALA A 126 5.62 4.12 -13.57
N PRO A 127 4.99 5.08 -14.27
CA PRO A 127 3.68 5.55 -13.86
C PRO A 127 2.59 4.48 -13.92
N LEU A 128 1.71 4.47 -12.91
CA LEU A 128 0.57 3.56 -12.84
C LEU A 128 -0.75 4.35 -12.76
N PRO A 129 -1.51 4.48 -13.86
CA PRO A 129 -2.78 5.19 -13.86
C PRO A 129 -3.84 4.55 -12.94
N ALA A 130 -4.77 5.37 -12.45
CA ALA A 130 -5.83 4.95 -11.52
C ALA A 130 -6.68 3.76 -12.03
N GLU A 131 -6.99 3.73 -13.33
CA GLU A 131 -7.72 2.60 -13.94
C GLU A 131 -6.95 1.29 -13.77
N ARG A 132 -5.65 1.30 -14.09
CA ARG A 132 -4.82 0.11 -13.94
C ARG A 132 -4.66 -0.31 -12.48
N LEU A 133 -4.54 0.65 -11.56
CA LEU A 133 -4.52 0.34 -10.13
C LEU A 133 -5.82 -0.33 -9.67
N ARG A 134 -7.00 0.12 -10.14
CA ARG A 134 -8.28 -0.55 -9.82
C ARG A 134 -8.30 -1.99 -10.28
N ASP A 135 -7.83 -2.27 -11.50
CA ASP A 135 -7.76 -3.64 -12.01
C ASP A 135 -6.86 -4.53 -11.15
N VAL A 136 -5.68 -4.02 -10.78
CA VAL A 136 -4.73 -4.75 -9.92
C VAL A 136 -5.35 -5.05 -8.56
N LEU A 137 -6.00 -4.07 -7.94
CA LEU A 137 -6.69 -4.26 -6.66
C LEU A 137 -7.81 -5.30 -6.77
N ALA A 138 -8.56 -5.32 -7.87
CA ALA A 138 -9.67 -6.25 -8.09
C ALA A 138 -9.22 -7.71 -8.21
N VAL A 139 -8.01 -7.96 -8.74
CA VAL A 139 -7.44 -9.30 -8.89
C VAL A 139 -6.30 -9.59 -7.90
N SER A 140 -6.18 -8.77 -6.86
CA SER A 140 -5.13 -8.93 -5.84
C SER A 140 -5.32 -10.25 -5.08
N HIS A 141 -4.22 -10.81 -4.60
CA HIS A 141 -4.21 -12.02 -3.79
C HIS A 141 -3.74 -11.69 -2.38
N ARG A 142 -4.26 -12.43 -1.40
CA ARG A 142 -3.89 -12.29 0.00
C ARG A 142 -2.66 -13.15 0.28
N ALA A 143 -1.62 -12.53 0.82
CA ALA A 143 -0.34 -13.18 1.08
C ALA A 143 -0.44 -14.25 2.19
N ASP A 144 0.37 -15.31 2.09
CA ASP A 144 0.54 -16.30 3.15
C ASP A 144 1.56 -15.81 4.18
N VAL A 145 1.09 -14.95 5.09
CA VAL A 145 1.94 -14.27 6.08
C VAL A 145 2.59 -15.27 7.06
N ALA A 146 1.86 -16.32 7.46
CA ALA A 146 2.36 -17.34 8.36
C ALA A 146 3.64 -18.02 7.81
N ASN A 147 3.67 -18.30 6.51
CA ASN A 147 4.76 -19.00 5.86
C ASN A 147 5.82 -18.09 5.23
N ARG A 148 5.80 -16.77 5.49
CA ARG A 148 6.90 -15.88 5.07
C ARG A 148 8.23 -16.37 5.60
N GLN A 149 9.12 -16.71 4.68
CA GLN A 149 10.51 -17.06 4.95
C GLN A 149 11.38 -15.81 4.76
N PHE A 150 12.26 -15.53 5.71
CA PHE A 150 13.21 -14.41 5.70
C PHE A 150 14.63 -14.94 5.49
#